data_AF-A0A0V1PS59-F1
#
_entry.id   AF-A0A0V1PS59-F1
#
_cell.length_a   1.000
_cell.length_b   1.000
_cell.length_c   1.000
_cell.angle_alpha   90.00
_cell.angle_beta   90.00
_cell.angle_gamma   90.00
#
_symmetry.space_group_name_H-M   'P 1'
#
loop_
_entity.id
_entity.type
_entity.pdbx_description
1 polymer ?
#
loop_
_entity_poly.entity_id
_entity_poly.type
_entity_poly.pdbx_seq_one_letter_code
_entity_poly.pdbx_strand_id
1 'polypeptide(L)'
;MTSDLPDLDSLIDERINQLIKKKFDDAIVQKSEDNQEQKAKMGQVVIQFLDKQVTKSKKKTGWFGQGKSSDSEDLKPWESWIINVKCLPIIKESGGENRGLEKSSGSTKDTHKRIYEQNVAISINSFENNMRKIIDIADSQKDYIPPITSLDSSPFPYSIDVERKAPENMNYTAGDDEGWGNYIKKMLD
;
A
#
# COMPACT_ATOMS: atom_id res chain seq x y z
N MET A 1 -7.95 -3.68 -17.88
CA MET A 1 -7.14 -4.83 -18.30
C MET A 1 -6.01 -4.26 -19.12
N THR A 2 -4.81 -4.24 -18.58
CA THR A 2 -3.61 -3.65 -19.21
C THR A 2 -3.09 -4.61 -20.27
N SER A 3 -3.77 -4.66 -21.41
CA SER A 3 -3.52 -5.63 -22.49
C SER A 3 -2.08 -5.68 -22.97
N ASP A 4 -1.30 -4.61 -22.71
CA ASP A 4 0.08 -4.45 -23.18
C ASP A 4 1.13 -4.69 -22.07
N LEU A 5 0.74 -5.04 -20.83
CA LEU A 5 1.64 -5.25 -19.69
C LEU A 5 1.17 -6.46 -18.82
N PRO A 6 1.34 -7.71 -19.28
CA PRO A 6 0.87 -8.90 -18.54
C PRO A 6 1.54 -9.08 -17.16
N ASP A 7 2.79 -8.63 -17.01
CA ASP A 7 3.51 -8.72 -15.73
C ASP A 7 2.93 -7.79 -14.66
N LEU A 8 2.27 -6.70 -15.08
CA LEU A 8 1.67 -5.73 -14.17
C LEU A 8 0.43 -6.30 -13.47
N ASP A 9 -0.45 -6.98 -14.21
CA ASP A 9 -1.65 -7.62 -13.62
C ASP A 9 -1.22 -8.67 -12.57
N SER A 10 -0.21 -9.47 -12.88
CA SER A 10 0.34 -10.47 -11.95
C SER A 10 0.93 -9.82 -10.69
N LEU A 11 1.66 -8.71 -10.84
CA LEU A 11 2.20 -7.95 -9.71
C LEU A 11 1.09 -7.34 -8.85
N ILE A 12 0.04 -6.79 -9.45
CA ILE A 12 -1.12 -6.24 -8.73
C ILE A 12 -1.77 -7.35 -7.90
N ASP A 13 -2.02 -8.51 -8.48
CA ASP A 13 -2.59 -9.65 -7.78
C ASP A 13 -1.69 -10.12 -6.62
N GLU A 14 -0.37 -10.18 -6.83
CA GLU A 14 0.58 -10.50 -5.77
C GLU A 14 0.46 -9.52 -4.60
N ARG A 15 0.42 -8.21 -4.88
CA ARG A 15 0.33 -7.16 -3.86
C ARG A 15 -1.04 -7.14 -3.17
N ILE A 16 -2.14 -7.39 -3.89
CA ILE A 16 -3.47 -7.54 -3.28
C ILE A 16 -3.47 -8.73 -2.30
N ASN A 17 -2.92 -9.87 -2.70
CA ASN A 17 -2.82 -11.04 -1.83
C ASN A 17 -1.96 -10.76 -0.60
N GLN A 18 -0.87 -10.01 -0.74
CA GLN A 18 -0.06 -9.57 0.41
C GLN A 18 -0.85 -8.66 1.36
N LEU A 19 -1.63 -7.72 0.83
CA LEU A 19 -2.48 -6.84 1.63
C LEU A 19 -3.53 -7.63 2.42
N ILE A 20 -4.21 -8.57 1.76
CA ILE A 20 -5.23 -9.42 2.39
C ILE A 20 -4.60 -10.20 3.54
N LYS A 21 -3.49 -10.91 3.29
CA LYS A 21 -2.78 -11.70 4.31
C LYS A 21 -2.32 -10.86 5.49
N LYS A 22 -1.79 -9.66 5.25
CA LYS A 22 -1.25 -8.79 6.31
C LYS A 22 -2.32 -8.08 7.14
N LYS A 23 -3.44 -7.67 6.53
CA LYS A 23 -4.39 -6.72 7.15
C LYS A 23 -5.81 -7.23 7.27
N PHE A 24 -6.24 -8.14 6.41
CA PHE A 24 -7.65 -8.51 6.30
C PHE A 24 -7.95 -9.95 6.67
N ASP A 25 -6.94 -10.82 6.77
CA ASP A 25 -7.13 -12.20 7.18
C ASP A 25 -7.51 -12.30 8.67
N ASP A 26 -8.65 -12.93 8.97
CA ASP A 26 -9.20 -13.03 10.33
C ASP A 26 -8.37 -13.95 11.24
N ALA A 27 -7.73 -14.98 10.68
CA ALA A 27 -6.97 -15.98 11.42
C ALA A 27 -5.72 -15.43 12.13
N ILE A 28 -5.19 -14.28 11.66
CA ILE A 28 -4.02 -13.62 12.27
C ILE A 28 -4.46 -12.64 13.38
N VAL A 29 -5.69 -12.11 13.31
CA VAL A 29 -6.20 -11.08 14.23
C VAL A 29 -6.90 -11.70 15.46
N GLN A 30 -7.30 -12.97 15.40
CA GLN A 30 -7.99 -13.70 16.48
C GLN A 30 -7.14 -14.01 17.74
N LYS A 31 -5.87 -13.58 17.83
CA LYS A 31 -5.08 -13.74 19.07
C LYS A 31 -5.32 -12.66 20.12
N SER A 32 -6.14 -11.65 19.84
CA SER A 32 -6.45 -10.57 20.77
C SER A 32 -7.95 -10.31 20.82
N GLU A 33 -8.54 -10.62 21.97
CA GLU A 33 -9.82 -10.11 22.50
C GLU A 33 -11.12 -10.85 22.11
N ASP A 34 -11.62 -11.59 23.12
CA ASP A 34 -12.99 -12.07 23.21
C ASP A 34 -14.00 -10.90 23.09
N ASN A 35 -15.02 -11.06 22.24
CA ASN A 35 -16.15 -10.16 22.01
C ASN A 35 -15.92 -8.88 21.18
N GLN A 36 -15.11 -8.92 20.11
CA GLN A 36 -15.08 -7.82 19.13
C GLN A 36 -16.19 -7.93 18.08
N GLU A 37 -17.13 -6.99 18.15
CA GLU A 37 -17.96 -6.53 17.04
C GLU A 37 -17.10 -6.43 15.77
N GLN A 38 -17.55 -7.01 14.64
CA GLN A 38 -16.79 -7.06 13.39
C GLN A 38 -16.47 -5.64 12.88
N LYS A 39 -15.36 -5.07 13.35
CA LYS A 39 -14.96 -3.71 13.02
C LYS A 39 -14.32 -3.69 11.63
N ALA A 40 -14.59 -2.63 10.89
CA ALA A 40 -13.94 -2.42 9.60
C ALA A 40 -12.41 -2.40 9.75
N LYS A 41 -11.72 -3.13 8.88
CA LYS A 41 -10.26 -3.22 8.86
C LYS A 41 -9.69 -2.18 7.91
N MET A 42 -8.45 -1.76 8.16
CA MET A 42 -7.77 -0.77 7.33
C MET A 42 -6.43 -1.28 6.82
N GLY A 43 -6.07 -0.84 5.63
CA GLY A 43 -4.78 -1.12 5.00
C GLY A 43 -4.42 -0.04 4.00
N GLN A 44 -3.23 -0.13 3.42
CA GLN A 44 -2.70 0.88 2.51
C GLN A 44 -1.88 0.24 1.40
N VAL A 45 -2.07 0.74 0.18
CA VAL A 45 -1.24 0.44 -1.00
C VAL A 45 -0.57 1.73 -1.44
N VAL A 46 0.72 1.67 -1.74
CA VAL A 46 1.48 2.79 -2.27
C VAL A 46 1.97 2.42 -3.65
N ILE A 47 1.69 3.30 -4.61
CA ILE A 47 2.19 3.21 -5.98
C ILE A 47 3.17 4.36 -6.16
N GLN A 48 4.38 4.09 -6.62
CA GLN A 48 5.38 5.13 -6.89
C GLN A 48 5.78 5.08 -8.34
N PHE A 49 5.86 6.24 -8.99
CA PHE A 49 6.53 6.37 -10.28
C PHE A 49 7.92 6.92 -10.05
N LEU A 50 8.90 6.27 -10.65
CA LEU A 50 10.31 6.50 -10.42
C LEU A 50 10.95 7.18 -11.62
N ASP A 51 12.00 7.95 -11.38
CA ASP A 51 12.76 8.63 -12.42
C ASP A 51 13.95 7.76 -12.85
N LYS A 52 13.96 7.31 -14.11
CA LYS A 52 15.19 6.75 -14.72
C LYS A 52 16.11 7.94 -14.96
N GLN A 53 17.05 8.21 -14.06
CA GLN A 53 18.01 9.30 -14.28
C GLN A 53 18.77 9.11 -15.60
N VAL A 54 18.32 9.81 -16.65
CA VAL A 54 18.91 9.69 -18.00
C VAL A 54 20.27 10.37 -18.08
N THR A 55 20.61 11.24 -17.14
CA THR A 55 21.94 11.86 -17.12
C THR A 55 22.53 11.98 -15.73
N LYS A 56 23.72 11.35 -15.58
CA LYS A 56 24.80 11.57 -14.61
C LYS A 56 24.97 10.49 -13.53
N SER A 57 25.30 9.27 -13.96
CA SER A 57 26.40 8.51 -13.34
C SER A 57 27.75 9.23 -13.53
N LYS A 58 27.84 10.52 -13.19
CA LYS A 58 29.11 11.24 -13.04
C LYS A 58 29.56 11.11 -11.59
N LYS A 59 29.76 9.89 -11.11
CA LYS A 59 30.57 9.61 -9.91
C LYS A 59 31.06 8.16 -9.89
N LYS A 60 32.36 8.05 -10.20
CA LYS A 60 33.32 6.99 -9.85
C LYS A 60 33.21 5.63 -10.57
N THR A 61 33.53 5.62 -11.85
CA THR A 61 34.39 4.54 -12.39
C THR A 61 35.82 4.79 -11.92
N GLY A 62 36.14 4.39 -10.69
CA GLY A 62 37.53 4.16 -10.31
C GLY A 62 38.06 3.00 -11.15
N TRP A 63 39.26 3.14 -11.73
CA TRP A 63 39.90 2.14 -12.60
C TRP A 63 40.17 0.78 -11.90
N PHE A 64 39.86 0.65 -10.62
CA PHE A 64 39.80 -0.62 -9.91
C PHE A 64 38.56 -0.64 -9.00
N GLY A 65 37.55 -1.43 -9.35
CA GLY A 65 36.42 -1.64 -8.45
C GLY A 65 35.24 -2.30 -9.13
N GLN A 66 35.08 -3.59 -8.90
CA GLN A 66 33.83 -4.32 -9.07
C GLN A 66 32.71 -3.63 -8.28
N GLY A 67 31.96 -2.74 -8.91
CA GLY A 67 30.68 -2.25 -8.40
C GLY A 67 29.58 -2.85 -9.24
N LYS A 68 28.87 -3.85 -8.71
CA LYS A 68 27.56 -4.23 -9.25
C LYS A 68 26.62 -3.05 -8.97
N SER A 69 26.46 -2.13 -9.92
CA SER A 69 25.41 -1.12 -9.82
C SER A 69 24.08 -1.86 -9.92
N SER A 70 23.45 -2.05 -8.77
CA SER A 70 22.05 -2.44 -8.72
C SER A 70 21.26 -1.26 -9.29
N ASP A 71 20.83 -1.33 -10.55
CA ASP A 71 20.09 -0.27 -11.25
C ASP A 71 18.83 0.21 -10.48
N SER A 72 18.43 -0.49 -9.42
CA SER A 72 17.32 -0.15 -8.52
C SER A 72 17.66 0.84 -7.39
N GLU A 73 18.92 1.00 -6.95
CA GLU A 73 19.24 1.80 -5.75
C GLU A 73 19.21 3.32 -5.98
N ASP A 74 19.27 3.79 -7.23
CA ASP A 74 19.33 5.22 -7.58
C ASP A 74 18.01 5.81 -8.09
N LEU A 75 16.96 5.00 -8.21
CA LEU A 75 15.67 5.44 -8.73
C LEU A 75 14.88 6.22 -7.66
N LYS A 76 14.76 7.54 -7.86
CA LYS A 76 14.00 8.42 -6.96
C LYS A 76 12.53 8.49 -7.38
N PRO A 77 11.56 8.38 -6.46
CA PRO A 77 10.15 8.62 -6.79
C PRO A 77 9.93 10.10 -7.14
N TRP A 78 9.34 10.36 -8.31
CA TRP A 78 8.87 11.70 -8.69
C TRP A 78 7.37 11.86 -8.44
N GLU A 79 6.63 10.77 -8.36
CA GLU A 79 5.22 10.75 -7.98
C GLU A 79 4.90 9.58 -7.04
N SER A 80 3.92 9.76 -6.16
CA SER A 80 3.48 8.73 -5.23
C SER A 80 1.98 8.82 -4.95
N TRP A 81 1.27 7.73 -5.22
CA TRP A 81 -0.14 7.56 -4.93
C TRP A 81 -0.31 6.66 -3.72
N ILE A 82 -1.01 7.15 -2.71
CA ILE A 82 -1.29 6.41 -1.48
C ILE A 82 -2.78 6.10 -1.42
N ILE A 83 -3.11 4.82 -1.59
CA ILE A 83 -4.48 4.32 -1.60
C ILE A 83 -4.78 3.70 -0.24
N ASN A 84 -5.64 4.36 0.53
CA ASN A 84 -6.13 3.84 1.79
C ASN A 84 -7.32 2.91 1.55
N VAL A 85 -7.20 1.66 2.00
CA VAL A 85 -8.20 0.61 1.80
C VAL A 85 -8.93 0.35 3.11
N LYS A 86 -10.25 0.49 3.10
CA LYS A 86 -11.12 0.12 4.22
C LYS A 86 -11.92 -1.13 3.83
N CYS A 87 -11.68 -2.23 4.53
CA CYS A 87 -12.45 -3.45 4.38
C CYS A 87 -13.65 -3.42 5.33
N LEU A 88 -14.85 -3.33 4.77
CA LEU A 88 -16.09 -3.31 5.54
C LEU A 88 -16.50 -4.74 5.93
N PRO A 89 -17.02 -4.95 7.15
CA PRO A 89 -17.39 -6.28 7.62
C PRO A 89 -18.54 -6.86 6.80
N ILE A 90 -18.47 -8.16 6.56
CA ILE A 90 -19.58 -8.96 6.03
C ILE A 90 -19.98 -9.93 7.14
N ILE A 91 -21.17 -9.70 7.71
CA ILE A 91 -21.70 -10.57 8.76
C ILE A 91 -22.08 -11.90 8.10
N LYS A 92 -21.24 -12.91 8.30
CA LYS A 92 -21.54 -14.29 7.85
C LYS A 92 -22.58 -14.87 8.80
N GLU A 93 -23.66 -15.42 8.26
CA GLU A 93 -24.56 -16.26 9.06
C GLU A 93 -23.74 -17.44 9.59
N SER A 94 -23.55 -17.52 10.90
CA SER A 94 -22.97 -18.70 11.53
C SER A 94 -23.89 -19.87 11.22
N GLY A 95 -23.41 -20.79 10.38
CA GLY A 95 -24.10 -22.04 10.00
C GLY A 95 -24.23 -23.01 11.17
N GLY A 96 -24.87 -22.58 12.25
CA GLY A 96 -25.29 -23.45 13.34
C GLY A 96 -26.51 -24.24 12.89
N GLU A 97 -26.27 -25.39 12.25
CA GLU A 97 -27.28 -26.44 12.20
C GLU A 97 -27.65 -26.85 13.64
N ASN A 98 -28.95 -26.81 13.90
CA ASN A 98 -29.64 -27.43 15.03
C ASN A 98 -29.31 -26.94 16.45
N ARG A 99 -30.22 -26.13 17.00
CA ARG A 99 -30.88 -26.44 18.29
C ARG A 99 -32.15 -25.60 18.47
N GLY A 100 -33.30 -26.28 18.37
CA GLY A 100 -34.51 -26.05 19.16
C GLY A 100 -35.26 -24.72 18.99
N LEU A 101 -36.51 -24.84 18.55
CA LEU A 101 -37.63 -23.91 18.73
C LEU A 101 -37.32 -22.64 19.55
N GLU A 102 -37.19 -21.48 18.90
CA GLU A 102 -37.81 -20.23 19.37
C GLU A 102 -38.20 -19.34 18.17
N LYS A 103 -39.50 -19.01 18.12
CA LYS A 103 -40.12 -18.13 17.13
C LYS A 103 -39.84 -16.67 17.52
N SER A 104 -38.75 -16.07 17.04
CA SER A 104 -38.53 -14.61 17.21
C SER A 104 -37.55 -13.93 16.22
N SER A 105 -37.01 -14.61 15.21
CA SER A 105 -35.84 -14.10 14.44
C SER A 105 -36.15 -13.55 13.03
N GLY A 106 -37.15 -12.68 12.89
CA GLY A 106 -37.32 -11.90 11.64
C GLY A 106 -36.36 -10.70 11.56
N SER A 107 -36.11 -10.06 12.71
CA SER A 107 -35.41 -8.76 12.77
C SER A 107 -33.92 -8.83 12.44
N THR A 108 -33.23 -9.92 12.78
CA THR A 108 -31.76 -9.98 12.67
C THR A 108 -31.30 -10.23 11.24
N LYS A 109 -32.01 -11.09 10.48
CA LYS A 109 -31.71 -11.36 9.08
C LYS A 109 -31.91 -10.13 8.20
N ASP A 110 -33.02 -9.41 8.43
CA ASP A 110 -33.30 -8.15 7.74
C ASP A 110 -32.23 -7.09 8.04
N THR A 111 -31.71 -7.08 9.27
CA THR A 111 -30.64 -6.15 9.67
C THR A 111 -29.32 -6.50 8.97
N HIS A 112 -28.90 -7.76 8.91
CA HIS A 112 -27.68 -8.17 8.22
C HIS A 112 -27.72 -7.87 6.73
N LYS A 113 -28.87 -8.14 6.09
CA LYS A 113 -29.10 -7.82 4.67
C LYS A 113 -28.96 -6.32 4.42
N ARG A 114 -29.57 -5.47 5.27
CA ARG A 114 -29.46 -4.01 5.17
C ARG A 114 -28.02 -3.52 5.32
N ILE A 115 -27.27 -4.06 6.29
CA ILE A 115 -25.86 -3.68 6.51
C ILE A 115 -25.01 -4.07 5.29
N TYR A 116 -25.22 -5.26 4.72
CA TYR A 116 -24.52 -5.69 3.51
C TYR A 116 -24.80 -4.74 2.34
N GLU A 117 -26.07 -4.46 2.05
CA GLU A 117 -26.48 -3.55 0.97
C GLU A 117 -25.88 -2.14 1.17
N GLN A 118 -25.89 -1.64 2.41
CA GLN A 118 -25.26 -0.37 2.76
C GLN A 118 -23.74 -0.39 2.52
N ASN A 119 -23.04 -1.43 2.93
CA ASN A 119 -21.59 -1.57 2.75
C ASN A 119 -21.22 -1.65 1.26
N VAL A 120 -22.02 -2.34 0.45
CA VAL A 120 -21.86 -2.38 -1.02
C VAL A 120 -22.03 -0.98 -1.61
N ALA A 121 -23.09 -0.26 -1.24
CA ALA A 121 -23.34 1.09 -1.73
C ALA A 121 -22.21 2.07 -1.36
N ILE A 122 -21.70 2.01 -0.12
CA ILE A 122 -20.55 2.79 0.33
C ILE A 122 -19.30 2.47 -0.53
N SER A 123 -19.06 1.18 -0.80
CA SER A 123 -17.90 0.75 -1.58
C SER A 123 -17.95 1.25 -3.02
N ILE A 124 -19.12 1.17 -3.67
CA ILE A 124 -19.33 1.68 -5.03
C ILE A 124 -19.11 3.19 -5.08
N ASN A 125 -19.75 3.95 -4.18
CA ASN A 125 -19.60 5.41 -4.15
C ASN A 125 -18.15 5.84 -3.86
N SER A 126 -17.47 5.12 -2.95
CA SER A 126 -16.05 5.36 -2.69
C SER A 126 -15.20 5.14 -3.95
N PHE A 127 -15.42 4.04 -4.67
CA PHE A 127 -14.70 3.75 -5.91
C PHE A 127 -14.90 4.84 -6.96
N GLU A 128 -16.14 5.22 -7.25
CA GLU A 128 -16.43 6.27 -8.24
C GLU A 128 -15.79 7.60 -7.89
N ASN A 129 -15.89 8.03 -6.63
CA ASN A 129 -15.33 9.31 -6.19
C ASN A 129 -13.80 9.31 -6.25
N ASN A 130 -13.15 8.19 -5.93
CA ASN A 130 -11.70 8.08 -6.05
C ASN A 130 -11.25 8.06 -7.52
N MET A 131 -12.01 7.41 -8.41
CA MET A 131 -11.71 7.43 -9.84
C MET A 131 -11.75 8.85 -10.42
N ARG A 132 -12.79 9.64 -10.09
CA ARG A 132 -12.89 11.05 -10.50
C ARG A 132 -11.69 11.86 -9.97
N LYS A 133 -11.34 11.69 -8.69
CA LYS A 133 -10.17 12.36 -8.10
C LYS A 133 -8.85 12.04 -8.79
N ILE A 134 -8.63 10.78 -9.17
CA ILE A 134 -7.42 10.38 -9.90
C ILE A 134 -7.33 11.14 -11.22
N ILE A 135 -8.43 11.20 -11.97
CA ILE A 135 -8.50 11.93 -13.24
C ILE A 135 -8.23 13.42 -13.01
N ASP A 136 -8.88 14.05 -12.04
CA ASP A 136 -8.72 15.48 -11.75
C ASP A 136 -7.27 15.83 -11.35
N ILE A 137 -6.63 14.99 -10.52
CA ILE A 137 -5.24 15.18 -10.10
C ILE A 137 -4.30 15.01 -11.30
N ALA A 138 -4.47 13.93 -12.07
CA ALA A 138 -3.66 13.68 -13.26
C ALA A 138 -3.81 14.77 -14.32
N ASP A 139 -5.01 15.37 -14.43
CA ASP A 139 -5.27 16.47 -15.37
C ASP A 139 -4.64 17.79 -14.94
N SER A 140 -4.67 18.08 -13.65
CA SER A 140 -4.19 19.35 -13.07
C SER A 140 -2.69 19.40 -12.80
N GLN A 141 -2.00 18.25 -12.68
CA GLN A 141 -0.57 18.18 -12.32
C GLN A 141 0.35 17.77 -13.49
N LYS A 142 -0.11 17.91 -14.74
CA LYS A 142 0.62 17.49 -15.95
C LYS A 142 2.00 18.14 -16.11
N ASP A 143 2.19 19.36 -15.61
CA ASP A 143 3.43 20.11 -15.78
C ASP A 143 4.63 19.50 -15.03
N TYR A 144 4.38 18.62 -14.07
CA TYR A 144 5.42 17.95 -13.26
C TYR A 144 5.83 16.58 -13.80
N ILE A 145 5.24 16.12 -14.91
CA ILE A 145 5.58 14.83 -15.52
C ILE A 145 6.98 14.93 -16.13
N PRO A 146 7.94 14.05 -15.75
CA PRO A 146 9.28 14.07 -16.31
C PRO A 146 9.28 13.81 -17.83
N PRO A 147 10.32 14.25 -18.55
CA PRO A 147 10.45 13.97 -19.97
C PRO A 147 10.40 12.47 -20.26
N ILE A 148 9.63 12.06 -21.26
CA ILE A 148 9.61 10.67 -21.74
C ILE A 148 10.92 10.41 -22.47
N THR A 149 11.70 9.45 -21.96
CA THR A 149 13.01 9.11 -22.52
C THR A 149 13.09 7.67 -23.05
N SER A 150 11.99 6.93 -23.01
CA SER A 150 11.88 5.57 -23.54
C SER A 150 10.75 5.47 -24.57
N LEU A 151 10.86 4.49 -25.46
CA LEU A 151 9.79 4.08 -26.38
C LEU A 151 8.95 2.93 -25.80
N ASP A 152 9.24 2.49 -24.56
CA ASP A 152 8.43 1.49 -23.86
C ASP A 152 7.00 2.01 -23.63
N SER A 153 6.01 1.12 -23.73
CA SER A 153 4.61 1.44 -23.40
C SER A 153 4.42 1.93 -21.96
N SER A 154 5.34 1.58 -21.06
CA SER A 154 5.45 2.11 -19.70
C SER A 154 6.77 2.89 -19.55
N PRO A 155 6.80 4.20 -19.88
CA PRO A 155 8.05 4.96 -19.94
C PRO A 155 8.68 5.21 -18.57
N PHE A 156 7.87 5.22 -17.51
CA PHE A 156 8.31 5.40 -16.13
C PHE A 156 8.36 4.05 -15.39
N PRO A 157 9.49 3.68 -14.76
CA PRO A 157 9.49 2.59 -13.79
C PRO A 157 8.53 2.90 -12.65
N TYR A 158 8.01 1.84 -12.03
CA TYR A 158 7.09 1.96 -10.91
C TYR A 158 7.37 0.90 -9.83
N SER A 159 6.93 1.19 -8.61
CA SER A 159 6.80 0.21 -7.54
C SER A 159 5.37 0.21 -7.00
N ILE A 160 4.93 -0.96 -6.53
CA ILE A 160 3.67 -1.13 -5.82
C ILE A 160 3.99 -1.83 -4.51
N ASP A 161 3.69 -1.17 -3.40
CA ASP A 161 4.05 -1.63 -2.06
C ASP A 161 2.82 -1.66 -1.15
N VAL A 162 2.76 -2.69 -0.29
CA VAL A 162 1.72 -2.83 0.73
C VAL A 162 2.30 -2.34 2.05
N GLU A 163 1.76 -1.22 2.53
CA GLU A 163 2.30 -0.38 3.59
C GLU A 163 3.68 0.22 3.26
N ARG A 164 3.87 1.51 3.56
CA ARG A 164 5.22 1.99 3.79
C ARG A 164 5.64 1.44 5.15
N LYS A 165 6.78 0.74 5.24
CA LYS A 165 7.58 0.87 6.46
C LYS A 165 7.71 2.39 6.66
N ALA A 166 7.24 2.91 7.80
CA ALA A 166 7.70 4.24 8.21
C ALA A 166 9.23 4.23 8.03
N PRO A 167 9.83 5.28 7.43
CA PRO A 167 11.27 5.29 7.27
C PRO A 167 11.87 4.93 8.62
N GLU A 168 12.73 3.91 8.67
CA GLU A 168 13.31 3.35 9.91
C GLU A 168 14.12 4.40 10.72
N ASN A 169 14.13 5.66 10.27
CA ASN A 169 14.79 6.82 10.84
C ASN A 169 13.84 7.78 11.58
N MET A 170 12.65 7.36 11.99
CA MET A 170 11.80 8.16 12.88
C MET A 170 11.46 7.43 14.19
N ASN A 171 12.47 6.81 14.78
CA ASN A 171 12.50 6.60 16.22
C ASN A 171 12.99 7.89 16.88
N TYR A 172 12.07 8.70 17.41
CA TYR A 172 12.43 9.53 18.57
C TYR A 172 12.59 8.58 19.76
N THR A 173 13.74 7.92 19.88
CA THR A 173 14.21 7.48 21.19
C THR A 173 14.78 8.71 21.88
N ALA A 174 14.02 9.27 22.81
CA ALA A 174 14.57 10.18 23.80
C ALA A 174 15.63 9.40 24.60
N GLY A 175 16.90 9.77 24.43
CA GLY A 175 18.03 9.25 25.20
C GLY A 175 18.79 8.10 24.52
N ASP A 176 19.70 8.43 23.62
CA ASP A 176 21.14 8.25 23.84
C ASP A 176 21.88 8.66 22.57
N ASP A 177 22.28 9.93 22.55
CA ASP A 177 23.12 10.50 21.53
C ASP A 177 24.54 9.93 21.69
N GLU A 178 24.88 8.84 21.00
CA GLU A 178 26.24 8.68 20.46
C GLU A 178 26.41 9.58 19.22
N GLY A 179 26.08 10.86 19.42
CA GLY A 179 26.21 11.90 18.44
C GLY A 179 27.67 12.14 18.12
N TRP A 180 27.89 12.57 16.88
CA TRP A 180 29.09 13.13 16.24
C TRP A 180 30.24 13.63 17.13
N GLY A 181 29.99 14.10 18.35
CA GLY A 181 31.01 14.47 19.34
C GLY A 181 31.99 13.34 19.71
N ASN A 182 31.54 12.09 19.83
CA ASN A 182 32.44 10.95 20.14
C ASN A 182 33.39 10.62 18.97
N TYR A 183 32.94 10.82 17.74
CA TYR A 183 33.75 10.63 16.54
C TYR A 183 34.82 11.72 16.40
N ILE A 184 34.48 12.98 16.73
CA ILE A 184 35.41 14.12 16.65
C ILE A 184 36.50 14.02 17.73
N LYS A 185 36.16 13.54 18.94
CA LYS A 185 37.13 13.37 20.03
C LYS A 185 38.18 12.30 19.72
N LYS A 186 37.77 11.23 19.02
CA LYS A 186 38.67 10.15 18.54
C LYS A 186 39.64 10.57 17.43
N MET A 187 39.42 11.74 16.81
CA MET A 187 40.26 12.30 15.75
C MET A 187 41.27 13.33 16.28
N LEU A 188 41.15 13.75 17.54
CA LEU A 188 41.98 14.79 18.16
C LEU A 188 42.92 14.25 19.25
N ASP A 189 42.78 12.97 19.62
CA ASP A 189 43.78 12.18 20.37
C ASP A 189 44.60 11.33 19.39
#